data_AF-A0A9P6E349-F1
#
_entry.id   AF-A0A9P6E349-F1
#
_cell.length_a   1.000
_cell.length_b   1.000
_cell.length_c   1.000
_cell.angle_alpha   90.00
_cell.angle_beta   90.00
_cell.angle_gamma   90.00
#
_symmetry.space_group_name_H-M   'P 1'
#
loop_
_entity.id
_entity.type
_entity.pdbx_description
1 polymer ?
#
loop_
_entity_poly.entity_id
_entity_poly.type
_entity_poly.pdbx_seq_one_letter_code
_entity_poly.pdbx_strand_id
1 'polypeptide(L)'
;WQRYASIIYQLRTGHAPLAKHLYRIGKEESPYTVERCKHGEESVNHFLIRCLAYRAQRQQLYQKAGRDSTSMTKLLSEKKLQQYLIQFLEQTEHF
;
A
#
# COMPACT_ATOMS: atom_id res chain seq x y z
N TRP A 1 -15.85 4.96 -2.30
CA TRP A 1 -15.31 6.00 -1.39
C TRP A 1 -15.29 5.60 0.08
N GLN A 2 -16.40 5.23 0.73
CA GLN A 2 -16.40 4.90 2.17
C GLN A 2 -15.44 3.74 2.55
N ARG A 3 -15.40 2.65 1.76
CA ARG A 3 -14.45 1.52 1.95
C ARG A 3 -12.97 1.96 1.94
N TYR A 4 -12.60 2.86 1.02
CA TYR A 4 -11.20 3.27 0.89
C TYR A 4 -10.76 4.27 1.98
N ALA A 5 -11.70 5.00 2.58
CA ALA A 5 -11.35 5.89 3.69
C ALA A 5 -10.78 5.13 4.89
N SER A 6 -11.38 3.98 5.24
CA SER A 6 -10.86 3.13 6.34
C SER A 6 -9.51 2.52 5.98
N ILE A 7 -9.34 2.01 4.75
CA ILE A 7 -8.06 1.45 4.28
C ILE A 7 -6.96 2.50 4.32
N ILE A 8 -7.22 3.71 3.80
CA ILE A 8 -6.24 4.80 3.82
C ILE A 8 -5.90 5.22 5.26
N TYR A 9 -6.90 5.27 6.15
CA TYR A 9 -6.66 5.54 7.56
C TYR A 9 -5.76 4.47 8.20
N GLN A 10 -6.05 3.19 7.96
CA GLN A 10 -5.24 2.08 8.43
C GLN A 10 -3.82 2.09 7.85
N LEU A 11 -3.64 2.45 6.57
CA LEU A 11 -2.32 2.61 5.96
C LEU A 11 -1.52 3.74 6.63
N ARG A 12 -2.16 4.85 7.00
CA ARG A 12 -1.51 5.95 7.73
C ARG A 12 -1.04 5.52 9.11
N THR A 13 -1.82 4.73 9.84
CA THR A 13 -1.50 4.30 11.20
C THR A 13 -0.66 3.02 11.25
N GLY A 14 -0.36 2.41 10.10
CA GLY A 14 0.32 1.10 10.04
C GLY A 14 -0.54 -0.07 10.57
N HIS A 15 -1.87 0.08 10.52
CA HIS A 15 -2.86 -0.92 10.93
C HIS A 15 -3.59 -1.56 9.76
N ALA A 16 -3.14 -1.33 8.53
CA ALA A 16 -3.69 -2.04 7.38
C ALA A 16 -3.39 -3.53 7.51
N PRO A 17 -4.27 -4.42 7.03
CA PRO A 17 -4.07 -5.88 7.06
C PRO A 17 -2.99 -6.30 6.04
N LEU A 18 -1.77 -5.81 6.24
CA LEU A 18 -0.54 -6.24 5.59
C LEU A 18 0.15 -7.24 6.53
N ALA A 19 0.91 -8.19 5.99
CA ALA A 19 1.50 -9.27 6.78
C ALA A 19 2.29 -8.78 8.01
N LYS A 20 3.01 -7.65 7.91
CA LYS A 20 3.71 -7.07 9.07
C LYS A 20 2.78 -6.73 10.23
N HIS A 21 1.63 -6.13 9.95
CA HIS A 21 0.67 -5.78 11.00
C HIS A 21 -0.03 -7.04 11.53
N LEU A 22 -0.44 -7.94 10.63
CA LEU A 22 -1.12 -9.18 10.99
C LEU A 22 -0.23 -10.08 11.87
N TYR A 23 1.05 -10.22 11.53
CA TYR A 23 2.03 -10.93 12.35
C TYR A 23 2.14 -10.32 13.75
N ARG A 24 2.22 -8.98 13.84
CA ARG A 24 2.30 -8.27 15.13
C ARG A 24 1.10 -8.55 16.05
N ILE A 25 -0.08 -8.82 15.49
CA ILE A 25 -1.30 -9.13 16.27
C ILE A 25 -1.61 -10.63 16.33
N GLY A 26 -0.70 -11.50 15.89
CA GLY A 26 -0.86 -12.95 15.92
C GLY A 26 -1.91 -13.50 14.94
N LYS A 27 -2.15 -12.80 13.82
CA LYS A 27 -3.08 -13.24 12.76
C LYS A 27 -2.39 -13.82 11.53
N GLU A 28 -1.08 -13.70 11.44
CA GLU A 28 -0.23 -14.33 10.43
C GLU A 28 0.97 -14.97 11.11
N GLU A 29 1.48 -16.07 10.55
CA GLU A 29 2.66 -16.77 11.09
C GLU A 29 3.97 -16.06 10.74
N SER A 30 3.97 -15.23 9.70
CA SER A 30 5.17 -14.57 9.18
C SER A 30 4.87 -13.17 8.63
N PRO A 31 5.75 -12.19 8.84
CA PRO A 31 5.58 -10.85 8.27
C PRO A 31 6.04 -10.74 6.81
N TYR A 32 6.60 -11.80 6.22
CA TYR A 32 7.30 -11.77 4.92
C TYR A 32 6.38 -12.06 3.73
N THR A 33 6.61 -11.37 2.60
CA THR A 33 5.82 -11.53 1.36
C THR A 33 6.25 -12.74 0.52
N VAL A 34 6.20 -13.95 1.09
CA VAL A 34 6.73 -15.16 0.44
C VAL A 34 6.01 -15.51 -0.88
N GLU A 35 4.72 -15.24 -0.98
CA GLU A 35 3.94 -15.58 -2.19
C GLU A 35 3.99 -14.52 -3.28
N ARG A 36 4.21 -13.24 -2.92
CA ARG A 36 4.07 -12.11 -3.86
C ARG A 36 5.39 -11.68 -4.48
N CYS A 37 6.33 -11.21 -3.68
CA CYS A 37 7.60 -10.69 -4.20
C CYS A 37 8.84 -11.26 -3.50
N LYS A 38 8.68 -12.14 -2.51
CA LYS A 38 9.76 -12.82 -1.78
C LYS A 38 10.83 -11.86 -1.26
N HIS A 39 10.44 -10.64 -0.89
CA HIS A 39 11.41 -9.58 -0.63
C HIS A 39 11.03 -8.74 0.60
N GLY A 40 11.41 -9.24 1.77
CA GLY A 40 11.25 -8.52 3.03
C GLY A 40 9.83 -8.54 3.60
N GLU A 41 9.66 -7.80 4.69
CA GLU A 41 8.38 -7.71 5.40
C GLU A 41 7.36 -6.86 4.63
N GLU A 42 6.10 -7.27 4.67
CA GLU A 42 4.98 -6.52 4.09
C GLU A 42 4.58 -5.34 4.99
N SER A 43 5.41 -4.31 4.99
CA SER A 43 5.08 -3.01 5.60
C SER A 43 4.32 -2.11 4.62
N VAL A 44 3.68 -1.04 5.13
CA VAL A 44 3.05 0.00 4.28
C VAL A 44 4.05 0.57 3.28
N ASN A 45 5.28 0.81 3.70
CA ASN A 45 6.33 1.31 2.83
C ASN A 45 6.74 0.27 1.76
N HIS A 46 6.81 -1.00 2.14
CA HIS A 46 7.05 -2.07 1.18
C HIS A 46 5.93 -2.11 0.14
N PHE A 47 4.67 -2.21 0.58
CA PHE A 47 3.50 -2.29 -0.28
C PHE A 47 3.40 -1.09 -1.25
N LEU A 48 3.45 0.14 -0.73
CA LEU A 48 3.23 1.36 -1.51
C LEU A 48 4.43 1.82 -2.33
N ILE A 49 5.67 1.45 -1.98
CA ILE A 49 6.87 2.03 -2.59
C ILE A 49 7.80 0.98 -3.21
N ARG A 50 8.03 -0.16 -2.54
CA ARG A 50 9.14 -1.08 -2.87
C ARG A 50 8.71 -2.40 -3.54
N CYS A 51 7.50 -2.89 -3.27
CA CYS A 51 7.09 -4.26 -3.59
C CYS A 51 7.19 -4.56 -5.09
N LEU A 52 8.06 -5.47 -5.51
CA LEU A 52 8.28 -5.73 -6.93
C LEU A 52 7.04 -6.26 -7.65
N ALA A 53 6.18 -7.00 -6.94
CA ALA A 53 4.92 -7.52 -7.48
C ALA A 53 3.98 -6.41 -7.98
N TYR A 54 4.00 -5.24 -7.31
CA TYR A 54 3.12 -4.11 -7.65
C TYR A 54 3.82 -3.00 -8.45
N ARG A 55 4.96 -3.31 -9.08
CA ARG A 55 5.74 -2.32 -9.85
C ARG A 55 4.91 -1.70 -10.97
N ALA A 56 4.14 -2.50 -11.72
CA ALA A 56 3.36 -2.00 -12.85
C ALA A 56 2.25 -1.03 -12.40
N GLN A 57 1.50 -1.39 -11.36
CA GLN A 57 0.45 -0.56 -10.77
C GLN A 57 1.03 0.74 -10.20
N ARG A 58 2.19 0.67 -9.52
CA ARG A 58 2.88 1.89 -9.04
C ARG A 58 3.32 2.81 -10.17
N GLN A 59 3.82 2.26 -11.28
CA GLN A 59 4.20 3.08 -12.43
C GLN A 59 3.00 3.84 -13.00
N GLN A 60 1.82 3.21 -13.10
CA GLN A 60 0.59 3.90 -13.51
C GLN A 60 0.18 4.99 -12.53
N LEU A 61 0.26 4.72 -11.22
CA LEU A 61 0.02 5.72 -10.18
C LEU A 61 0.97 6.91 -10.33
N TYR A 62 2.27 6.67 -10.48
CA TYR A 62 3.29 7.71 -10.62
C TYR A 62 3.10 8.56 -11.87
N GLN A 63 2.73 7.94 -13.00
CA GLN A 63 2.44 8.67 -14.24
C GLN A 63 1.28 9.68 -14.07
N LYS A 64 0.24 9.31 -13.31
CA LYS A 64 -0.93 10.17 -13.08
C LYS A 64 -0.73 11.20 -11.97
N ALA A 65 0.00 10.81 -10.93
CA ALA A 65 0.20 11.62 -9.74
C ALA A 65 1.43 12.54 -9.82
N GLY A 66 2.33 12.32 -10.77
CA GLY A 66 3.53 13.13 -10.97
C GLY A 66 4.54 12.99 -9.82
N ARG A 67 5.42 13.98 -9.66
CA ARG A 67 6.55 13.94 -8.69
C ARG A 67 6.12 13.74 -7.23
N ASP A 68 4.95 14.23 -6.85
CA ASP A 68 4.46 14.18 -5.47
C ASP A 68 4.16 12.76 -4.98
N SER A 69 3.93 11.82 -5.91
CA SER A 69 3.63 10.42 -5.60
C SER A 69 4.80 9.63 -5.01
N THR A 70 6.02 10.15 -5.15
CA THR A 70 7.22 9.56 -4.53
C THR A 70 7.23 9.74 -3.01
N SER A 71 6.43 10.69 -2.49
CA SER A 71 6.22 10.88 -1.06
C SER A 71 5.01 10.09 -0.58
N MET A 72 5.28 9.01 0.16
CA MET A 72 4.26 8.20 0.82
C MET A 72 3.34 9.06 1.72
N THR A 73 3.91 10.04 2.42
CA THR A 73 3.15 10.96 3.29
C THR A 73 2.14 11.78 2.50
N LYS A 74 2.56 12.35 1.35
CA LYS A 74 1.67 13.11 0.47
C LYS A 74 0.59 12.22 -0.13
N LEU A 75 0.98 11.04 -0.65
CA LEU A 75 0.06 10.07 -1.25
C LEU A 75 -1.06 9.66 -0.29
N LEU A 76 -0.72 9.47 0.99
CA LEU A 76 -1.69 9.12 2.03
C LEU A 76 -2.51 10.32 2.52
N SER A 77 -2.02 11.56 2.43
CA SER A 77 -2.64 12.74 3.06
C SER A 77 -3.43 13.64 2.12
N GLU A 78 -3.00 13.77 0.87
CA GLU A 78 -3.58 14.71 -0.09
C GLU A 78 -4.76 14.11 -0.87
N LYS A 79 -5.94 14.75 -0.77
CA LYS A 79 -7.17 14.27 -1.43
C LYS A 79 -7.01 14.04 -2.94
N LYS A 80 -6.23 14.90 -3.63
CA LYS A 80 -5.93 14.78 -5.07
C LYS A 80 -5.06 13.56 -5.39
N LEU A 81 -4.19 13.13 -4.48
CA LEU A 81 -3.35 11.95 -4.69
C LEU A 81 -4.06 10.67 -4.26
N GLN A 82 -4.98 10.77 -3.30
CA GLN A 82 -5.78 9.64 -2.81
C GLN A 82 -6.64 9.00 -3.90
N GLN A 83 -7.19 9.75 -4.85
CA GLN A 83 -7.90 9.15 -5.99
C GLN A 83 -7.01 8.21 -6.81
N TYR A 84 -5.72 8.53 -6.99
CA TYR A 84 -4.77 7.67 -7.68
C TYR A 84 -4.33 6.50 -6.80
N LEU A 85 -4.19 6.72 -5.49
CA LEU A 85 -3.98 5.65 -4.52
C LEU A 85 -5.12 4.64 -4.54
N ILE A 86 -6.38 5.08 -4.59
CA ILE A 86 -7.55 4.19 -4.67
C ILE A 86 -7.46 3.32 -5.92
N GLN A 87 -7.13 3.90 -7.07
CA GLN A 87 -6.93 3.11 -8.29
C GLN A 87 -5.81 2.07 -8.14
N PHE A 88 -4.71 2.42 -7.48
CA PHE A 88 -3.66 1.45 -7.16
C PHE A 88 -4.18 0.33 -6.26
N LEU A 89 -4.93 0.65 -5.20
CA LEU A 89 -5.53 -0.35 -4.31
C LEU A 89 -6.46 -1.30 -5.08
N GLU A 90 -7.29 -0.78 -5.98
CA GLU A 90 -8.16 -1.56 -6.86
C GLU A 90 -7.39 -2.53 -7.75
N GLN A 91 -6.34 -2.06 -8.41
CA GLN A 91 -5.53 -2.86 -9.33
C GLN A 91 -4.64 -3.90 -8.64
N THR A 92 -4.45 -3.79 -7.33
CA THR A 92 -3.59 -4.71 -6.56
C THR A 92 -4.37 -5.85 -5.93
N GLU A 93 -5.71 -5.70 -5.82
CA GLU A 93 -6.63 -6.67 -5.21
C GLU A 93 -6.13 -7.24 -3.87
N HIS A 94 -5.41 -6.41 -3.12
CA HIS A 94 -4.82 -6.82 -1.85
C HIS A 94 -5.85 -6.77 -0.71
N PHE A 95 -6.83 -5.86 -0.80
CA PHE A 95 -7.79 -5.56 0.26
C PHE A 95 -9.24 -5.85 -0.14
#